data_AF-A0A934VCZ0-F1
#
_entry.id   AF-A0A934VCZ0-F1
#
_cell.length_a   1.000
_cell.length_b   1.000
_cell.length_c   1.000
_cell.angle_alpha   90.00
_cell.angle_beta   90.00
_cell.angle_gamma   90.00
#
_symmetry.space_group_name_H-M   'P 1'
#
loop_
_entity.id
_entity.type
_entity.pdbx_description
1 polymer ?
#
loop_
_entity_poly.entity_id
_entity_poly.type
_entity_poly.pdbx_seq_one_letter_code
_entity_poly.pdbx_strand_id
1 'polypeptide(L)'
;MELKFTPVRVGLLVLLVVAYAIHGGFAVPPEAPRHLMRTWVSTLVLFLASAVSATVVDHWIGLIDRSNLRWFYVVVGVCGMVGALIMLHVFRERVAML
;
A
#
# COMPACT_ATOMS: atom_id res chain seq x y z
N MET A 1 -5.23 -11.90 15.64
CA MET A 1 -5.25 -10.95 14.51
C MET A 1 -6.61 -11.06 13.87
N GLU A 2 -7.38 -9.98 13.81
CA GLU A 2 -8.75 -9.95 13.31
C GLU A 2 -8.84 -8.97 12.14
N LEU A 3 -9.49 -9.38 11.05
CA LEU A 3 -9.77 -8.51 9.92
C LEU A 3 -11.17 -7.94 10.07
N LYS A 4 -11.28 -6.62 10.26
CA LYS A 4 -12.58 -5.95 10.40
C LYS A 4 -12.93 -5.17 9.14
N PHE A 5 -13.91 -5.67 8.42
CA PHE A 5 -14.47 -5.05 7.22
C PHE A 5 -15.73 -4.26 7.58
N THR A 6 -15.54 -3.06 8.14
CA THR A 6 -16.65 -2.11 8.31
C THR A 6 -16.78 -1.24 7.07
N PRO A 7 -17.98 -0.73 6.72
CA PRO A 7 -18.17 0.14 5.56
C PRO A 7 -17.20 1.33 5.53
N VAL A 8 -16.90 1.90 6.70
CA VAL A 8 -15.92 2.99 6.87
C VAL A 8 -14.50 2.55 6.50
N ARG A 9 -14.04 1.39 6.99
CA ARG A 9 -12.70 0.87 6.69
C ARG A 9 -12.55 0.47 5.23
N VAL A 10 -13.59 -0.12 4.65
CA VAL A 10 -13.63 -0.44 3.22
C VAL A 10 -13.60 0.84 2.40
N GLY A 11 -14.39 1.85 2.75
CA GLY A 11 -14.35 3.16 2.11
C GLY A 11 -12.97 3.82 2.17
N LEU A 12 -12.29 3.73 3.33
CA LEU A 12 -10.92 4.24 3.48
C LEU A 12 -9.92 3.47 2.61
N LEU A 13 -10.02 2.14 2.56
CA LEU A 13 -9.18 1.31 1.69
C LEU A 13 -9.38 1.68 0.21
N VAL A 14 -10.63 1.82 -0.23
CA VAL A 14 -10.97 2.27 -1.59
C VAL A 14 -10.38 3.65 -1.86
N LEU A 15 -10.50 4.59 -0.93
CA LEU A 15 -9.93 5.94 -1.06
C LEU A 15 -8.40 5.91 -1.24
N LEU A 16 -7.69 5.07 -0.49
CA LEU A 16 -6.24 4.90 -0.65
C LEU A 16 -5.87 4.28 -2.01
N VAL A 17 -6.63 3.29 -2.48
CA VAL A 17 -6.42 2.68 -3.80
C VAL A 17 -6.68 3.70 -4.93
N VAL A 18 -7.73 4.52 -4.80
CA VAL A 18 -8.01 5.61 -5.74
C VAL A 18 -6.88 6.64 -5.73
N ALA A 19 -6.35 7.00 -4.56
CA ALA A 19 -5.19 7.90 -4.48
C ALA A 19 -3.98 7.32 -5.24
N TYR A 20 -3.69 6.03 -5.06
CA TYR A 20 -2.63 5.36 -5.82
C TYR A 20 -2.87 5.37 -7.34
N ALA A 21 -4.13 5.19 -7.75
CA ALA A 21 -4.52 5.28 -9.16
C ALA A 21 -4.27 6.68 -9.74
N ILE A 22 -4.62 7.74 -8.99
CA ILE A 22 -4.39 9.14 -9.39
C ILE A 22 -2.90 9.43 -9.57
N HIS A 23 -2.02 8.83 -8.74
CA HIS A 23 -0.57 8.94 -8.89
C HIS A 23 0.01 8.15 -10.07
N GLY A 24 -0.83 7.46 -10.86
CA GLY A 24 -0.43 6.67 -12.02
C GLY A 24 0.05 5.27 -11.65
N GLY A 25 -0.31 4.77 -10.47
CA GLY A 25 0.13 3.46 -9.98
C GLY A 25 -0.30 2.27 -10.86
N PHE A 26 -1.36 2.45 -11.67
CA PHE A 26 -1.86 1.45 -12.61
C PHE A 26 -1.49 1.73 -14.08
N ALA A 27 -0.78 2.82 -14.37
CA ALA A 27 -0.35 3.15 -15.72
C ALA A 27 0.92 2.36 -16.08
N VAL A 28 0.75 1.15 -16.63
CA VAL A 28 1.86 0.33 -17.13
C VAL A 28 2.27 0.81 -18.53
N PRO A 29 3.53 1.17 -18.77
CA PRO A 29 4.01 1.44 -20.11
C PRO A 29 4.06 0.13 -20.92
N PRO A 30 3.39 0.04 -22.08
CA PRO A 30 3.32 -1.20 -22.87
C PRO A 30 4.70 -1.68 -23.38
N GLU A 31 5.68 -0.79 -23.45
CA GLU A 31 7.05 -1.08 -23.89
C GLU A 31 8.04 -1.25 -22.72
N ALA A 32 7.57 -1.31 -21.47
CA ALA A 32 8.45 -1.37 -20.32
C ALA A 32 9.29 -2.67 -20.33
N PRO A 33 10.63 -2.56 -20.19
CA PRO A 33 11.51 -3.71 -20.06
C PRO A 33 11.06 -4.67 -18.94
N ARG A 34 11.18 -5.98 -19.16
CA ARG A 34 10.77 -7.01 -18.17
C ARG A 34 11.37 -6.80 -16.77
N HIS A 35 12.58 -6.26 -16.69
CA HIS A 35 13.24 -5.98 -15.41
C HIS A 35 12.59 -4.80 -14.66
N LEU A 36 12.10 -3.78 -15.37
CA LEU A 36 11.36 -2.67 -14.79
C LEU A 36 9.93 -3.08 -14.42
N MET A 37 9.32 -4.02 -15.15
CA MET A 37 8.00 -4.57 -14.84
C MET A 37 7.95 -5.19 -13.43
N ARG A 38 9.00 -5.92 -13.02
CA ARG A 38 9.09 -6.50 -11.67
C ARG A 38 9.11 -5.42 -10.58
N THR A 39 9.77 -4.30 -10.85
CA THR A 39 9.80 -3.14 -9.93
C THR A 39 8.42 -2.52 -9.80
N TRP A 40 7.71 -2.30 -10.91
CA TRP A 40 6.33 -1.80 -10.90
C TRP A 40 5.36 -2.73 -10.15
N VAL A 41 5.45 -4.05 -10.35
CA VAL A 41 4.64 -5.00 -9.58
C VAL A 41 4.97 -4.91 -8.09
N SER A 42 6.24 -4.69 -7.74
CA SER A 42 6.67 -4.56 -6.35
C SER A 42 6.09 -3.29 -5.71
N THR A 43 6.01 -2.17 -6.42
CA THR A 43 5.36 -0.94 -5.90
C THR A 43 3.87 -1.14 -5.70
N LEU A 44 3.20 -1.81 -6.64
CA LEU A 44 1.79 -2.16 -6.54
C LEU A 44 1.52 -3.03 -5.30
N VAL A 45 2.25 -4.14 -5.16
CA VAL A 45 2.06 -5.09 -4.05
C VAL A 45 2.37 -4.42 -2.71
N LEU A 46 3.46 -3.65 -2.64
CA LEU A 46 3.84 -2.94 -1.42
C LEU A 46 2.77 -1.93 -1.00
N PHE A 47 2.25 -1.13 -1.94
CA PHE A 47 1.21 -0.15 -1.65
C PHE A 47 -0.07 -0.84 -1.14
N LEU A 48 -0.57 -1.85 -1.87
CA LEU A 48 -1.82 -2.54 -1.53
C LEU A 48 -1.71 -3.28 -0.19
N ALA A 49 -0.62 -4.00 0.05
CA ALA A 49 -0.40 -4.68 1.32
C ALA A 49 -0.34 -3.68 2.48
N SER A 50 0.32 -2.54 2.27
CA SER A 50 0.43 -1.47 3.27
C SER A 50 -0.92 -0.78 3.53
N ALA A 51 -1.72 -0.55 2.49
CA ALA A 51 -3.06 0.02 2.61
C ALA A 51 -4.03 -0.91 3.37
N VAL A 52 -3.99 -2.21 3.09
CA VAL A 52 -4.77 -3.22 3.83
C VAL A 52 -4.34 -3.28 5.29
N SER A 53 -3.02 -3.26 5.54
CA SER A 53 -2.45 -3.22 6.90
C SER A 53 -2.92 -1.99 7.67
N ALA A 54 -2.93 -0.81 7.06
CA ALA A 54 -3.33 0.43 7.73
C ALA A 54 -4.84 0.52 8.01
N THR A 55 -5.67 -0.19 7.25
CA THR A 55 -7.14 0.01 7.28
C THR A 55 -7.90 -1.13 7.95
N VAL A 56 -7.59 -2.38 7.60
CA VAL A 56 -8.42 -3.55 7.94
C VAL A 56 -7.88 -4.34 9.13
N VAL A 57 -6.55 -4.33 9.34
CA VAL A 57 -5.90 -5.14 10.37
C VAL A 57 -6.16 -4.56 11.76
N ASP A 58 -6.91 -5.30 12.58
CA ASP A 58 -6.96 -5.11 14.03
C ASP A 58 -6.11 -6.20 14.69
N HIS A 59 -5.17 -5.79 15.53
CA HIS A 59 -4.34 -6.73 16.26
C HIS A 59 -4.35 -6.35 17.75
N TRP A 60 -4.87 -7.26 18.56
CA TRP A 60 -4.89 -7.17 20.02
C TRP A 60 -3.91 -8.21 20.58
N ILE A 61 -3.05 -7.79 21.50
CA ILE A 61 -2.10 -8.66 22.22
C ILE A 61 -2.37 -8.53 23.72
N GLY A 62 -2.33 -9.66 24.44
CA GLY A 62 -2.44 -9.73 25.90
C GLY A 62 -3.57 -10.66 26.37
N LEU A 63 -3.30 -11.48 27.39
CA LEU A 63 -4.29 -12.35 28.03
C LEU A 63 -5.10 -11.63 29.13
N ILE A 64 -4.52 -10.63 29.81
CA ILE A 64 -5.12 -9.93 30.96
C ILE A 64 -5.37 -8.45 30.63
N ASP A 65 -4.36 -7.74 30.14
CA ASP A 65 -4.50 -6.37 29.61
C ASP A 65 -4.41 -6.37 28.09
N ARG A 66 -5.53 -6.12 27.40
CA ARG A 66 -5.58 -6.06 25.94
C ARG A 66 -4.92 -4.77 25.45
N SER A 67 -3.70 -4.89 24.94
CA SER A 67 -3.00 -3.80 24.27
C SER A 67 -3.36 -3.76 22.79
N ASN A 68 -3.76 -2.58 22.31
CA ASN A 68 -4.15 -2.38 20.92
C ASN A 68 -2.92 -2.10 20.05
N LEU A 69 -2.42 -3.11 19.33
CA LEU A 69 -1.28 -2.97 18.43
C LEU A 69 -1.64 -2.33 17.08
N ARG A 70 -2.92 -2.00 16.86
CA ARG A 70 -3.40 -1.38 15.62
C ARG A 70 -2.60 -0.16 15.20
N TRP A 71 -2.24 0.71 16.15
CA TRP A 71 -1.46 1.91 15.85
C TRP A 71 -0.13 1.59 15.18
N PHE A 72 0.53 0.49 15.56
CA PHE A 72 1.76 0.05 14.90
C PHE A 72 1.52 -0.32 13.43
N TYR A 73 0.47 -1.10 13.13
CA TYR A 73 0.11 -1.47 11.76
C TYR A 73 -0.29 -0.27 10.90
N VAL A 74 -0.94 0.74 11.50
CA VAL A 74 -1.26 2.01 10.84
C VAL A 74 0.02 2.76 10.47
N VAL A 75 0.96 2.94 11.41
CA VAL A 75 2.21 3.66 11.15
C VAL A 75 3.04 2.92 10.09
N VAL A 76 3.24 1.61 10.24
CA VAL A 76 3.98 0.80 9.27
C VAL A 76 3.30 0.83 7.90
N GLY A 77 1.97 0.73 7.84
CA GLY A 77 1.22 0.82 6.60
C GLY A 77 1.35 2.19 5.92
N VAL A 78 1.31 3.28 6.68
CA VAL A 78 1.54 4.63 6.13
C VAL A 78 2.96 4.75 5.59
N CYS A 79 3.98 4.34 6.35
CA CYS A 79 5.37 4.34 5.88
C CYS A 79 5.56 3.50 4.60
N GLY A 80 4.96 2.31 4.55
CA GLY A 80 5.01 1.44 3.37
C GLY A 80 4.34 2.04 2.14
N MET A 81 3.19 2.70 2.30
CA MET A 81 2.53 3.43 1.21
C MET A 81 3.37 4.58 0.68
N VAL A 82 3.98 5.39 1.56
CA VAL A 82 4.89 6.47 1.16
C VAL A 82 6.10 5.92 0.40
N GLY A 83 6.71 4.86 0.92
CA GLY A 83 7.83 4.19 0.24
C GLY A 83 7.45 3.67 -1.16
N ALA A 84 6.25 3.08 -1.30
CA ALA A 84 5.75 2.62 -2.58
C ALA A 84 5.51 3.77 -3.59
N LEU A 85 5.02 4.92 -3.13
CA LEU A 85 4.85 6.12 -3.97
C LEU A 85 6.19 6.68 -4.45
N ILE A 86 7.19 6.73 -3.57
CA ILE A 86 8.56 7.14 -3.95
C ILE A 86 9.13 6.18 -4.99
N MET A 87 9.01 4.86 -4.77
CA MET A 87 9.46 3.88 -5.75
C MET A 87 8.71 3.98 -7.08
N LEU A 88 7.40 4.24 -7.06
CA LEU A 88 6.60 4.44 -8.27
C LEU A 88 7.08 5.67 -9.04
N HIS A 89 7.39 6.76 -8.34
CA HIS A 89 7.95 7.96 -8.95
C HIS A 89 9.29 7.68 -9.63
N VAL A 90 10.22 7.03 -8.93
CA VAL A 90 11.52 6.62 -9.48
C VAL A 90 11.38 5.67 -10.67
N PHE A 91 10.44 4.72 -10.63
CA PHE A 91 10.16 3.83 -11.76
C PHE A 91 9.71 4.64 -12.98
N ARG A 92 8.79 5.59 -12.79
CA ARG A 92 8.29 6.43 -13.90
C ARG A 92 9.37 7.29 -14.51
N GLU A 93 10.25 7.88 -13.70
CA GLU A 93 11.42 8.61 -14.20
C GLU A 93 12.36 7.72 -15.01
N ARG A 94 12.63 6.50 -14.54
CA ARG A 94 13.47 5.53 -15.28
C ARG A 94 12.88 5.12 -16.60
N VAL A 95 11.56 4.94 -16.67
CA VAL A 95 10.86 4.64 -17.92
C VAL A 95 10.93 5.84 -18.87
N ALA A 96 10.75 7.07 -18.37
CA ALA A 96 10.78 8.27 -19.21
C ALA A 96 12.16 8.59 -19.81
N MET A 97 13.24 8.02 -19.26
CA MET A 97 14.60 8.16 -19.77
C MET A 97 14.99 7.10 -20.81
N LEU A 98 14.14 6.10 -21.06
CA LEU A 98 14.30 5.07 -22.10
C LEU A 98 13.65 5.52 -23.40
#